data_AF-A0A2X2I0I1-F1
#
_entry.id   AF-A0A2X2I0I1-F1
#
_cell.length_a   1.000
_cell.length_b   1.000
_cell.length_c   1.000
_cell.angle_alpha   90.00
_cell.angle_beta   90.00
_cell.angle_gamma   90.00
#
_symmetry.space_group_name_H-M   'P 1'
#
loop_
_entity.id
_entity.type
_entity.pdbx_description
1 polymer ?
#
loop_
_entity_poly.entity_id
_entity_poly.type
_entity_poly.pdbx_seq_one_letter_code
_entity_poly.pdbx_strand_id
1 'polypeptide(L)'
;MTIEKSRFSSGAAPQPNVNTGVINGNDFAAIVPVIAGRIGGREANIVSAKALHKALGVGRDFTNWIKGRIDQYGFIAGTDFIRVENLSTPKRASAKTRQQIEHDYLLSLDMAKEVAMVERNEQGRAIRRYFIQCEEELQRSVPEIAARYRRQLKARLSAANNFKPMCDALNMARAEMGKTTQQRHYSNESNMIARIVLGGMTAKQ
;
A
#
# COMPACT_ATOMS: atom_id res chain seq x y z
N MET A 1 7.30 -46.60 26.16
CA MET A 1 6.04 -46.81 25.43
C MET A 1 4.95 -46.46 26.42
N THR A 2 4.18 -45.38 26.22
CA THR A 2 3.06 -45.32 25.27
C THR A 2 2.77 -43.86 24.92
N ILE A 3 2.53 -43.58 23.64
CA ILE A 3 2.22 -42.26 23.08
C ILE A 3 0.70 -42.06 23.16
N GLU A 4 0.22 -41.08 23.93
CA GLU A 4 -1.16 -40.64 23.85
C GLU A 4 -1.31 -39.53 22.79
N LYS A 5 -2.08 -39.84 21.74
CA LYS A 5 -2.51 -38.89 20.72
C LYS A 5 -3.73 -38.12 21.24
N SER A 6 -3.54 -36.91 21.74
CA SER A 6 -4.66 -36.00 22.02
C SER A 6 -5.15 -35.35 20.71
N ARG A 7 -6.31 -35.80 20.23
CA ARG A 7 -7.08 -35.19 19.15
C ARG A 7 -7.51 -33.78 19.58
N PHE A 8 -7.01 -32.75 18.92
CA PHE A 8 -7.61 -31.41 19.00
C PHE A 8 -8.86 -31.39 18.12
N SER A 9 -10.02 -31.46 18.76
CA SER A 9 -11.33 -31.18 18.18
C SER A 9 -11.46 -29.68 17.91
N SER A 10 -11.74 -29.33 16.65
CA SER A 10 -12.08 -27.99 16.19
C SER A 10 -13.45 -27.58 16.73
N GLY A 11 -13.48 -26.93 17.89
CA GLY A 11 -14.65 -26.26 18.43
C GLY A 11 -14.60 -24.76 18.11
N ALA A 12 -15.03 -24.38 16.89
CA ALA A 12 -15.33 -22.98 16.60
C ALA A 12 -16.66 -22.64 17.29
N ALA A 13 -16.59 -22.03 18.47
CA ALA A 13 -17.76 -21.44 19.11
C ALA A 13 -18.17 -20.17 18.31
N PRO A 14 -19.46 -19.97 18.02
CA PRO A 14 -19.93 -18.77 17.35
C PRO A 14 -19.79 -17.59 18.32
N GLN A 15 -19.05 -16.56 17.90
CA GLN A 15 -18.91 -15.32 18.66
C GLN A 15 -20.30 -14.71 18.91
N PRO A 16 -20.54 -14.16 20.12
CA PRO A 16 -21.84 -13.61 20.47
C PRO A 16 -22.16 -12.39 19.62
N ASN A 17 -23.38 -12.39 19.08
CA ASN A 17 -24.11 -11.32 18.42
C ASN A 17 -23.54 -9.91 18.70
N VAL A 18 -22.68 -9.43 17.78
CA VAL A 18 -22.35 -8.02 17.67
C VAL A 18 -23.64 -7.34 17.22
N ASN A 19 -24.25 -6.55 18.12
CA ASN A 19 -25.48 -5.82 17.86
C ASN A 19 -25.39 -5.03 16.54
N THR A 20 -25.96 -5.61 15.48
CA THR A 20 -26.15 -5.03 14.14
C THR A 20 -27.26 -3.97 14.17
N GLY A 21 -27.15 -3.00 15.09
CA GLY A 21 -28.23 -2.04 15.37
C GLY A 21 -28.03 -0.65 14.76
N VAL A 22 -26.87 -0.34 14.17
CA VAL A 22 -26.55 1.04 13.73
C VAL A 22 -25.99 1.12 12.30
N ILE A 23 -25.89 0.01 11.56
CA ILE A 23 -25.38 0.02 10.17
C ILE A 23 -26.55 -0.05 9.18
N ASN A 24 -27.48 0.90 9.28
CA ASN A 24 -28.51 1.06 8.24
C ASN A 24 -28.17 2.27 7.38
N GLY A 25 -27.81 1.99 6.13
CA GLY A 25 -27.87 2.95 5.02
C GLY A 25 -26.54 3.27 4.34
N ASN A 26 -25.84 2.25 3.83
CA ASN A 26 -25.02 2.26 2.61
C ASN A 26 -23.91 1.23 2.73
N ASP A 27 -24.10 0.07 2.11
CA ASP A 27 -23.02 -0.88 1.93
C ASP A 27 -21.92 -0.17 1.09
N PHE A 28 -20.77 0.12 1.68
CA PHE A 28 -19.72 0.92 1.02
C PHE A 28 -19.26 0.24 -0.29
N ALA A 29 -19.34 -1.09 -0.33
CA ALA A 29 -19.13 -1.91 -1.52
C ALA A 29 -20.13 -1.63 -2.66
N ALA A 30 -21.35 -1.20 -2.33
CA ALA A 30 -22.35 -0.78 -3.31
C ALA A 30 -22.11 0.64 -3.83
N ILE A 31 -21.48 1.53 -3.03
CA ILE A 31 -21.15 2.89 -3.45
C ILE A 31 -19.89 2.89 -4.35
N VAL A 32 -18.87 2.13 -3.97
CA VAL A 32 -17.60 2.04 -4.69
C VAL A 32 -17.34 0.56 -5.04
N PRO A 33 -17.87 0.08 -6.17
CA PRO A 33 -17.67 -1.30 -6.57
C PRO A 33 -16.20 -1.53 -6.95
N VAL A 34 -15.62 -2.58 -6.39
CA VAL A 34 -14.30 -3.09 -6.79
C VAL A 34 -14.53 -4.16 -7.86
N ILE A 35 -13.97 -3.94 -9.05
CA ILE A 35 -14.15 -4.82 -10.21
C ILE A 35 -12.80 -5.47 -10.54
N ALA A 36 -12.79 -6.73 -10.97
CA ALA A 36 -11.60 -7.33 -11.55
C ALA A 36 -11.37 -6.74 -12.95
N GLY A 37 -10.15 -6.27 -13.22
CA GLY A 37 -9.79 -5.67 -14.50
C GLY A 37 -8.31 -5.78 -14.78
N ARG A 38 -7.83 -5.05 -15.79
CA ARG A 38 -6.43 -5.06 -16.17
C ARG A 38 -5.88 -3.65 -16.28
N ILE A 39 -4.73 -3.42 -15.66
CA ILE A 39 -3.94 -2.20 -15.80
C ILE A 39 -2.54 -2.61 -16.27
N GLY A 40 -2.06 -2.00 -17.36
CA GLY A 40 -0.73 -2.31 -17.91
C GLY A 40 -0.52 -3.77 -18.31
N GLY A 41 -1.60 -4.47 -18.68
CA GLY A 41 -1.57 -5.88 -19.06
C GLY A 41 -1.57 -6.88 -17.88
N ARG A 42 -1.56 -6.41 -16.62
CA ARG A 42 -1.64 -7.25 -15.41
C ARG A 42 -3.07 -7.26 -14.86
N GLU A 43 -3.50 -8.40 -14.32
CA GLU A 43 -4.75 -8.51 -13.58
C GLU A 43 -4.67 -7.67 -12.30
N ALA A 44 -5.66 -6.82 -12.07
CA ALA A 44 -5.72 -5.90 -10.95
C ALA A 44 -7.16 -5.64 -10.52
N ASN A 45 -7.35 -5.38 -9.23
CA ASN A 45 -8.61 -4.85 -8.73
C ASN A 45 -8.69 -3.37 -9.07
N ILE A 46 -9.76 -2.97 -9.75
CA ILE A 46 -9.95 -1.63 -10.27
C ILE A 46 -11.20 -0.96 -9.67
N VAL A 47 -11.14 0.37 -9.60
CA VAL A 47 -12.19 1.22 -9.02
C VAL A 47 -12.43 2.42 -9.93
N SER A 48 -13.69 2.78 -10.17
CA SER A 48 -14.03 4.03 -10.88
C SER A 48 -13.71 5.25 -10.02
N ALA A 49 -12.92 6.18 -10.56
CA ALA A 49 -12.61 7.44 -9.90
C ALA A 49 -13.86 8.29 -9.66
N LYS A 50 -14.88 8.23 -10.54
CA LYS A 50 -16.15 8.93 -10.32
C LYS A 50 -16.95 8.37 -9.15
N ALA A 51 -17.01 7.04 -9.06
CA ALA A 51 -17.67 6.38 -7.93
C ALA A 51 -16.98 6.78 -6.62
N LEU A 52 -15.63 6.76 -6.61
CA LEU A 52 -14.83 7.18 -5.47
C LEU A 52 -15.03 8.67 -5.12
N HIS A 53 -15.01 9.56 -6.11
CA HIS A 53 -15.24 11.00 -5.94
C HIS A 53 -16.58 11.28 -5.25
N LYS A 54 -17.64 10.62 -5.74
CA LYS A 54 -18.99 10.71 -5.18
C LYS A 54 -19.05 10.17 -3.76
N ALA A 55 -18.42 9.03 -3.50
CA ALA A 55 -18.37 8.39 -2.18
C ALA A 55 -17.68 9.27 -1.14
N LEU A 56 -16.58 9.92 -1.55
CA LEU A 56 -15.82 10.82 -0.69
C LEU A 56 -16.50 12.17 -0.48
N GLY A 57 -17.56 12.49 -1.24
CA GLY A 57 -18.27 13.77 -1.11
C GLY A 57 -17.39 14.97 -1.43
N VAL A 58 -16.48 14.84 -2.40
CA VAL A 58 -15.54 15.91 -2.76
C VAL A 58 -16.28 17.01 -3.54
N GLY A 59 -16.23 18.25 -3.04
CA GLY A 59 -16.90 19.39 -3.68
C GLY A 59 -16.23 19.94 -4.94
N ARG A 60 -14.96 19.60 -5.18
CA ARG A 60 -14.21 20.04 -6.37
C ARG A 60 -14.67 19.28 -7.61
N ASP A 61 -14.71 19.93 -8.77
CA ASP A 61 -15.05 19.30 -10.05
C ASP A 61 -14.20 18.05 -10.31
N PHE A 62 -14.84 16.95 -10.71
CA PHE A 62 -14.21 15.64 -10.89
C PHE A 62 -12.91 15.71 -11.71
N THR A 63 -12.94 16.35 -12.88
CA THR A 63 -11.79 16.44 -13.79
C THR A 63 -10.60 17.17 -13.17
N ASN A 64 -10.86 18.29 -12.49
CA ASN A 64 -9.83 19.09 -11.83
C ASN A 64 -9.28 18.37 -10.60
N TRP A 65 -10.16 17.67 -9.88
CA TRP A 65 -9.80 16.87 -8.72
C TRP A 65 -8.88 15.72 -9.10
N ILE A 66 -9.28 14.84 -10.03
CA ILE A 66 -8.49 13.65 -10.35
C ILE A 66 -7.16 14.01 -11.01
N LYS A 67 -7.14 15.00 -11.93
CA LYS A 67 -5.89 15.49 -12.53
C LYS A 67 -4.96 16.07 -11.48
N GLY A 68 -5.49 16.84 -10.53
CA GLY A 68 -4.71 17.40 -9.42
C GLY A 68 -4.12 16.33 -8.51
N ARG A 69 -4.86 15.25 -8.24
CA ARG A 69 -4.35 14.12 -7.44
C ARG A 69 -3.28 13.32 -8.19
N ILE A 70 -3.47 13.09 -9.48
CA ILE A 70 -2.47 12.43 -10.33
C ILE A 70 -1.15 13.21 -10.33
N ASP A 71 -1.22 14.52 -10.56
CA ASP A 71 -0.04 15.39 -10.61
C ASP A 71 0.66 15.51 -9.24
N GLN A 72 -0.10 15.73 -8.18
CA GLN A 72 0.43 15.94 -6.84
C GLN A 72 1.17 14.72 -6.27
N TYR A 73 0.69 13.51 -6.56
CA TYR A 73 1.22 12.26 -5.99
C TYR A 73 2.04 11.44 -7.00
N GLY A 74 2.15 11.91 -8.25
CA GLY A 74 2.99 11.27 -9.26
C GLY A 74 2.46 9.94 -9.79
N PHE A 75 1.14 9.75 -9.83
CA PHE A 75 0.53 8.51 -10.32
C PHE A 75 0.79 8.31 -11.82
N ILE A 76 1.11 7.06 -12.21
CA ILE A 76 1.57 6.71 -13.55
C ILE A 76 0.44 6.04 -14.35
N ALA A 77 0.17 6.58 -15.55
CA ALA A 77 -0.78 5.97 -16.48
C ALA A 77 -0.30 4.58 -16.92
N GLY A 78 -1.21 3.61 -16.96
CA GLY A 78 -0.91 2.21 -17.29
C GLY A 78 -0.29 1.41 -16.14
N THR A 79 -0.02 2.03 -14.99
CA THR A 79 0.38 1.32 -13.75
C THR A 79 -0.65 1.55 -12.65
N ASP A 80 -0.97 2.81 -12.37
CA ASP A 80 -1.87 3.19 -11.28
C ASP A 80 -3.28 3.47 -11.77
N PHE A 81 -3.45 3.90 -13.02
CA PHE A 81 -4.76 4.12 -13.61
C PHE A 81 -4.77 3.95 -15.13
N ILE A 82 -5.97 3.79 -15.69
CA ILE A 82 -6.26 3.91 -17.12
C ILE A 82 -7.40 4.90 -17.34
N ARG A 83 -7.32 5.70 -18.41
CA ARG A 83 -8.42 6.58 -18.82
C ARG A 83 -9.39 5.80 -19.69
N VAL A 84 -10.67 5.91 -19.40
CA VAL A 84 -11.75 5.29 -20.16
C VAL A 84 -12.70 6.36 -20.66
N GLU A 85 -13.17 6.20 -21.89
CA GLU A 85 -14.20 7.02 -22.49
C GLU A 85 -15.51 6.24 -22.49
N ASN A 86 -16.51 6.78 -21.84
CA ASN A 86 -17.85 6.20 -21.78
C ASN A 86 -18.82 7.10 -22.53
N LEU A 87 -19.86 6.52 -23.14
CA LEU A 87 -20.96 7.30 -23.70
C LEU A 87 -21.94 7.66 -22.59
N SER A 88 -22.25 8.94 -22.44
CA SER A 88 -23.24 9.41 -21.48
C SER A 88 -24.62 8.89 -21.84
N THR A 89 -25.45 8.57 -20.85
CA THR A 89 -26.86 8.25 -21.10
C THR A 89 -27.60 9.51 -21.58
N PRO A 90 -28.41 9.42 -22.65
CA PRO A 90 -29.11 10.57 -23.19
C PRO A 90 -30.16 11.08 -22.19
N LYS A 91 -30.03 12.34 -21.78
CA LYS A 91 -30.95 12.98 -20.83
C LYS A 91 -32.24 13.34 -21.57
N ARG A 92 -33.29 12.51 -21.44
CA ARG A 92 -34.56 12.62 -22.18
C ARG A 92 -35.30 13.98 -22.06
N ALA A 93 -34.93 14.82 -21.08
CA ALA A 93 -35.58 16.10 -20.80
C ALA A 93 -34.80 17.36 -21.26
N SER A 94 -33.70 17.22 -22.01
CA SER A 94 -32.89 18.36 -22.49
C SER A 94 -32.87 18.40 -24.01
N ALA A 95 -33.00 19.59 -24.62
CA ALA A 95 -32.86 19.80 -26.06
C ALA A 95 -31.49 19.37 -26.63
N LYS A 96 -30.49 19.14 -25.77
CA LYS A 96 -29.21 18.49 -26.10
C LYS A 96 -29.31 16.97 -25.87
N THR A 97 -30.23 16.29 -26.55
CA THR A 97 -30.50 14.84 -26.43
C THR A 97 -29.35 13.93 -26.90
N ARG A 98 -28.26 14.48 -27.45
CA ARG A 98 -27.14 13.67 -27.97
C ARG A 98 -26.30 13.08 -26.84
N GLN A 99 -25.87 11.83 -27.00
CA GLN A 99 -24.86 11.20 -26.15
C GLN A 99 -23.56 12.02 -26.21
N GLN A 100 -23.00 12.32 -25.05
CA GLN A 100 -21.70 12.98 -24.92
C GLN A 100 -20.65 11.97 -24.52
N ILE A 101 -19.41 12.19 -24.96
CA ILE A 101 -18.28 11.42 -24.50
C ILE A 101 -17.93 11.89 -23.09
N GLU A 102 -17.96 10.97 -22.13
CA GLU A 102 -17.66 11.23 -20.73
C GLU A 102 -16.38 10.49 -20.34
N HIS A 103 -15.40 11.21 -19.81
CA HIS A 103 -14.14 10.60 -19.39
C HIS A 103 -14.25 10.10 -17.94
N ASP A 104 -13.78 8.89 -17.69
CA ASP A 104 -13.55 8.34 -16.35
C ASP A 104 -12.11 7.82 -16.24
N TYR A 105 -11.66 7.60 -15.00
CA TYR A 105 -10.37 7.03 -14.67
C TYR A 105 -10.64 5.75 -13.88
N LEU A 106 -10.19 4.61 -14.40
CA LEU A 106 -10.18 3.36 -13.64
C LEU A 106 -8.86 3.30 -12.89
N LEU A 107 -8.95 3.37 -11.58
CA LEU A 107 -7.82 3.40 -10.66
C LEU A 107 -7.51 1.97 -10.21
N SER A 108 -6.23 1.68 -9.98
CA SER A 108 -5.85 0.52 -9.20
C SER A 108 -6.39 0.66 -7.79
N LEU A 109 -6.65 -0.46 -7.14
CA LEU A 109 -7.15 -0.46 -5.77
C LEU A 109 -6.20 0.29 -4.82
N ASP A 110 -4.89 0.21 -5.04
CA ASP A 110 -3.91 0.90 -4.20
C ASP A 110 -3.93 2.41 -4.41
N MET A 111 -3.96 2.87 -5.67
CA MET A 111 -4.16 4.30 -5.97
C MET A 111 -5.47 4.82 -5.37
N ALA A 112 -6.56 4.05 -5.46
CA ALA A 112 -7.85 4.44 -4.90
C ALA A 112 -7.79 4.62 -3.37
N LYS A 113 -7.07 3.72 -2.66
CA LYS A 113 -6.83 3.86 -1.21
C LYS A 113 -6.05 5.12 -0.90
N GLU A 114 -4.95 5.36 -1.61
CA GLU A 114 -4.12 6.54 -1.39
C GLU A 114 -4.89 7.85 -1.59
N VAL A 115 -5.62 7.96 -2.70
CA VAL A 115 -6.48 9.12 -2.99
C VAL A 115 -7.51 9.31 -1.88
N ALA A 116 -8.17 8.24 -1.43
CA ALA A 116 -9.15 8.32 -0.35
C ALA A 116 -8.55 8.76 0.99
N MET A 117 -7.34 8.30 1.32
CA MET A 117 -6.65 8.65 2.56
C MET A 117 -6.19 10.11 2.60
N VAL A 118 -5.83 10.66 1.44
CA VAL A 118 -5.37 12.05 1.30
C VAL A 118 -6.50 13.07 1.46
N GLU A 119 -7.75 12.67 1.22
CA GLU A 119 -8.87 13.60 1.30
C GLU A 119 -9.07 14.16 2.71
N ARG A 120 -9.09 15.50 2.78
CA ARG A 120 -9.24 16.27 4.02
C ARG A 120 -10.72 16.49 4.34
N ASN A 121 -11.47 15.42 4.44
CA ASN A 121 -12.89 15.44 4.80
C ASN A 121 -13.21 14.32 5.82
N GLU A 122 -14.45 14.27 6.29
CA GLU A 122 -14.88 13.29 7.28
C GLU A 122 -14.78 11.85 6.75
N GLN A 123 -15.08 11.64 5.47
CA GLN A 123 -14.98 10.33 4.82
C GLN A 123 -13.52 9.85 4.77
N GLY A 124 -12.59 10.69 4.33
CA GLY A 124 -11.16 10.40 4.34
C GLY A 124 -10.62 10.21 5.77
N ARG A 125 -11.17 10.89 6.78
CA ARG A 125 -10.85 10.62 8.20
C ARG A 125 -11.34 9.25 8.65
N ALA A 126 -12.57 8.88 8.30
CA ALA A 126 -13.14 7.57 8.62
C ALA A 126 -12.33 6.43 7.97
N ILE A 127 -11.98 6.59 6.70
CA ILE A 127 -11.16 5.63 5.94
C ILE A 127 -9.79 5.45 6.58
N ARG A 128 -9.09 6.53 6.93
CA ARG A 128 -7.79 6.45 7.63
C ARG A 128 -7.90 5.71 8.96
N ARG A 129 -8.93 6.01 9.75
CA ARG A 129 -9.17 5.33 11.05
C ARG A 129 -9.45 3.84 10.86
N TYR A 130 -10.25 3.49 9.87
CA TYR A 130 -10.53 2.10 9.52
C TYR A 130 -9.25 1.34 9.18
N PHE A 131 -8.39 1.89 8.31
CA PHE A 131 -7.13 1.23 7.96
C PHE A 131 -6.16 1.09 9.15
N ILE A 132 -6.08 2.11 10.01
CA ILE A 132 -5.29 2.04 11.26
C ILE A 132 -5.82 0.91 12.15
N GLN A 133 -7.15 0.83 12.34
CA GLN A 133 -7.75 -0.24 13.13
C GLN A 133 -7.48 -1.62 12.55
N CYS A 134 -7.61 -1.79 11.23
CA CYS A 134 -7.27 -3.03 10.56
C CYS A 134 -5.80 -3.42 10.75
N GLU A 135 -4.88 -2.46 10.69
CA GLU A 135 -3.46 -2.70 10.95
C GLU A 135 -3.22 -3.15 12.39
N GLU A 136 -3.85 -2.49 13.37
CA GLU A 136 -3.76 -2.86 14.78
C GLU A 136 -4.31 -4.28 15.04
N GLU A 137 -5.45 -4.62 14.45
CA GLU A 137 -6.06 -5.94 14.55
C GLU A 137 -5.22 -7.02 13.85
N LEU A 138 -4.65 -6.71 12.69
CA LEU A 138 -3.72 -7.60 11.99
C LEU A 138 -2.46 -7.84 12.83
N GLN A 139 -1.94 -6.80 13.49
CA GLN A 139 -0.77 -6.91 14.35
C GLN A 139 -1.05 -7.76 15.60
N ARG A 140 -2.27 -7.71 16.14
CA ARG A 140 -2.69 -8.55 17.27
C ARG A 140 -2.91 -10.01 16.85
N SER A 141 -3.48 -10.23 15.68
CA SER A 141 -3.89 -11.56 15.21
C SER A 141 -2.79 -12.36 14.49
N VAL A 142 -1.76 -11.69 13.95
CA VAL A 142 -0.73 -12.35 13.13
C VAL A 142 0.69 -12.20 13.71
N PRO A 143 0.96 -12.69 14.94
CA PRO A 143 2.29 -12.60 15.52
C PRO A 143 3.33 -13.40 14.72
N GLU A 144 2.96 -14.49 14.05
CA GLU A 144 3.91 -15.39 13.38
C GLU A 144 4.44 -14.83 12.04
N ILE A 145 3.56 -14.37 11.15
CA ILE A 145 3.97 -13.81 9.85
C ILE A 145 4.67 -12.46 10.05
N ALA A 146 4.16 -11.62 10.96
CA ALA A 146 4.83 -10.37 11.30
C ALA A 146 6.19 -10.61 11.98
N ALA A 147 6.32 -11.63 12.83
CA ALA A 147 7.63 -12.03 13.38
C ALA A 147 8.58 -12.55 12.29
N ARG A 148 8.07 -13.30 11.30
CA ARG A 148 8.87 -13.79 10.17
C ARG A 148 9.42 -12.64 9.33
N TYR A 149 8.58 -11.68 8.92
CA TYR A 149 9.04 -10.50 8.17
C TYR A 149 10.01 -9.64 8.99
N ARG A 150 9.74 -9.42 10.29
CA ARG A 150 10.68 -8.71 11.18
C ARG A 150 12.02 -9.43 11.31
N ARG A 151 12.03 -10.75 11.43
CA ARG A 151 13.27 -11.56 11.44
C ARG A 151 14.03 -11.42 10.12
N GLN A 152 13.34 -11.47 8.99
CA GLN A 152 13.96 -11.28 7.67
C GLN A 152 14.55 -9.87 7.51
N LEU A 153 13.82 -8.82 7.88
CA LEU A 153 14.31 -7.44 7.84
C LEU A 153 15.50 -7.25 8.78
N LYS A 154 15.43 -7.77 10.01
CA LYS A 154 16.52 -7.73 10.98
C LYS A 154 17.76 -8.47 10.47
N ALA A 155 17.59 -9.64 9.86
CA ALA A 155 18.68 -10.40 9.26
C ALA A 155 19.35 -9.62 8.12
N ARG A 156 18.56 -8.99 7.23
CA ARG A 156 19.07 -8.13 6.15
C ARG A 156 19.83 -6.93 6.68
N LEU A 157 19.27 -6.20 7.65
CA LEU A 157 19.93 -5.05 8.28
C LEU A 157 21.20 -5.46 9.02
N SER A 158 21.17 -6.57 9.75
CA SER A 158 22.35 -7.11 10.42
C SER A 158 23.44 -7.46 9.42
N ALA A 159 23.09 -8.19 8.35
CA ALA A 159 24.04 -8.60 7.33
C ALA A 159 24.60 -7.39 6.55
N ALA A 160 23.78 -6.37 6.29
CA ALA A 160 24.21 -5.09 5.74
C ALA A 160 25.13 -4.31 6.70
N ASN A 161 25.02 -4.50 8.02
CA ASN A 161 25.83 -3.81 9.02
C ASN A 161 27.08 -4.60 9.45
N ASN A 162 27.26 -5.84 8.99
CA ASN A 162 28.42 -6.68 9.34
C ASN A 162 29.78 -6.08 8.90
N PHE A 163 29.80 -5.17 7.93
CA PHE A 163 31.05 -4.49 7.52
C PHE A 163 31.54 -3.46 8.56
N LYS A 164 30.65 -2.96 9.42
CA LYS A 164 30.95 -1.85 10.33
C LYS A 164 32.02 -2.19 11.39
N PRO A 165 31.95 -3.34 12.09
CA PRO A 165 33.00 -3.76 13.02
C PRO A 165 34.38 -3.91 12.36
N MET A 166 34.42 -4.38 11.10
CA MET A 166 35.67 -4.49 10.34
C MET A 166 36.25 -3.10 10.00
N CYS A 167 35.41 -2.16 9.56
CA CYS A 167 35.85 -0.78 9.34
C CYS A 167 36.37 -0.13 10.63
N ASP A 168 35.71 -0.38 11.76
CA ASP A 168 36.13 0.15 13.06
C ASP A 168 37.51 -0.41 13.47
N ALA A 169 37.74 -1.71 13.32
CA ALA A 169 39.04 -2.34 13.54
C ALA A 169 40.15 -1.78 12.62
N LEU A 170 39.86 -1.60 11.32
CA LEU A 170 40.82 -1.02 10.38
C LEU A 170 41.15 0.44 10.71
N ASN A 171 40.15 1.21 11.18
CA ASN A 171 40.36 2.58 11.62
C ASN A 171 41.28 2.64 12.85
N MET A 172 41.07 1.75 13.84
CA MET A 172 41.95 1.67 15.02
C MET A 172 43.39 1.34 14.64
N ALA A 173 43.61 0.30 13.83
CA ALA A 173 44.96 -0.07 13.39
C ALA A 173 45.66 1.03 12.58
N ARG A 174 44.91 1.80 11.77
CA ARG A 174 45.47 2.92 11.02
C ARG A 174 45.77 4.13 11.89
N ALA A 175 44.95 4.38 12.91
CA ALA A 175 45.21 5.40 13.91
C ALA A 175 46.48 5.10 14.70
N GLU A 176 46.75 3.84 15.07
CA GLU A 176 48.01 3.41 15.70
C GLU A 176 49.24 3.72 14.82
N MET A 177 49.09 3.62 13.50
CA MET A 177 50.13 4.00 12.53
C MET A 177 50.19 5.52 12.24
N GLY A 178 49.43 6.35 12.97
CA GLY A 178 49.34 7.79 12.76
C GLY A 178 48.65 8.22 11.47
N LYS A 179 47.90 7.32 10.81
CA LYS A 179 47.23 7.57 9.54
C LYS A 179 45.75 7.87 9.78
N THR A 180 45.28 9.01 9.29
CA THR A 180 43.85 9.37 9.33
C THR A 180 43.06 8.63 8.25
N THR A 181 41.94 8.02 8.62
CA THR A 181 40.99 7.43 7.68
C THR A 181 39.77 8.32 7.48
N GLN A 182 39.35 8.50 6.22
CA GLN A 182 38.11 9.20 5.88
C GLN A 182 37.02 8.18 5.58
N GLN A 183 35.76 8.55 5.84
CA GLN A 183 34.59 7.66 5.69
C GLN A 183 34.42 7.10 4.27
N ARG A 184 34.90 7.82 3.26
CA ARG A 184 34.87 7.41 1.84
C ARG A 184 35.88 6.32 1.47
N HIS A 185 36.95 6.12 2.26
CA HIS A 185 38.03 5.18 1.93
C HIS A 185 37.61 3.71 1.87
N TYR A 186 36.43 3.36 2.42
CA TYR A 186 35.92 1.99 2.46
C TYR A 186 34.51 1.87 1.90
N SER A 187 34.00 2.92 1.25
CA SER A 187 32.61 2.97 0.76
C SER A 187 32.39 2.06 -0.45
N ASN A 188 33.42 1.79 -1.25
CA ASN A 188 33.29 0.90 -2.41
C ASN A 188 33.26 -0.57 -1.98
N GLU A 189 34.15 -0.92 -1.07
CA GLU A 189 34.29 -2.25 -0.47
C GLU A 189 33.05 -2.59 0.37
N SER A 190 32.54 -1.64 1.16
CA SER A 190 31.31 -1.84 1.92
C SER A 190 30.09 -2.05 1.02
N ASN A 191 29.98 -1.28 -0.07
CA ASN A 191 28.91 -1.44 -1.06
C ASN A 191 29.03 -2.77 -1.81
N MET A 192 30.24 -3.22 -2.12
CA MET A 192 30.49 -4.52 -2.75
C MET A 192 30.04 -5.67 -1.84
N ILE A 193 30.44 -5.64 -0.56
CA ILE A 193 30.05 -6.64 0.43
C ILE A 193 28.52 -6.63 0.64
N ALA A 194 27.92 -5.45 0.79
CA ALA A 194 26.47 -5.32 0.92
C ALA A 194 25.72 -5.90 -0.28
N ARG A 195 26.21 -5.67 -1.51
CA ARG A 195 25.64 -6.28 -2.73
C ARG A 195 25.73 -7.79 -2.72
N ILE A 196 26.87 -8.37 -2.35
CA ILE A 196 27.05 -9.82 -2.32
C ILE A 196 26.09 -10.44 -1.29
N VAL A 197 26.01 -9.82 -0.11
CA VAL A 197 25.19 -10.31 1.01
C VAL A 197 23.68 -10.13 0.75
N LEU A 198 23.26 -9.07 0.05
CA LEU A 198 21.86 -8.75 -0.22
C LEU A 198 21.36 -9.23 -1.59
N GLY A 199 22.17 -9.96 -2.36
CA GLY A 199 21.77 -10.51 -3.66
C GLY A 199 21.69 -9.48 -4.80
N GLY A 200 22.62 -8.50 -4.82
CA GLY A 200 22.76 -7.50 -5.89
C GLY A 200 22.20 -6.12 -5.56
N MET A 201 21.51 -5.96 -4.43
CA MET A 201 20.96 -4.67 -3.98
C MET A 201 22.02 -3.83 -3.24
N THR A 202 22.10 -2.53 -3.54
CA THR A 202 22.93 -1.59 -2.76
C THR A 202 22.28 -1.25 -1.43
N ALA A 203 23.08 -1.08 -0.37
CA ALA A 203 22.59 -0.57 0.92
C ALA A 203 22.05 0.87 0.84
N LYS A 204 22.38 1.58 -0.24
CA LYS A 204 21.70 2.81 -0.67
C LYS A 204 20.57 2.45 -1.64
N GLN A 205 19.38 2.26 -1.09
CA GLN A 205 18.06 2.63 -1.61
C GLN A 205 17.02 2.29 -0.53
#